data_AF-S0GTC1-F1
#
_entry.id   AF-S0GTC1-F1
#
_cell.length_a   1.000
_cell.length_b   1.000
_cell.length_c   1.000
_cell.angle_alpha   90.00
_cell.angle_beta   90.00
_cell.angle_gamma   90.00
#
_symmetry.space_group_name_H-M   'P 1'
#
loop_
_entity.id
_entity.type
_entity.pdbx_description
1 polymer ?
#
loop_
_entity_poly.entity_id
_entity_poly.type
_entity_poly.pdbx_seq_one_letter_code
_entity_poly.pdbx_strand_id
1 'polypeptide(L)'
;MNFVNFANIHTFTAGFRTVYHKGEIFINYNILFMKKIISLFLAATAFACTQEQSVDVTVTNPSAIDRSKEVTEISMDAIAKLNGESFIISDNNGTQVPYQITYDKKIIFPVDVNANSSVTYKIKPGTPEAFATVACGKFYPERVDDIAWENDRIAFRTYGPALQATGEQAFGYDIWTKCVSEPVVDMRYKTELNPESRAQIAELRKTDKKAAQELANSISYHIDHGNGLDYYKVGPTLGAGTSALLSNDSIVYPYCYKDYEILDNGPLRFTVKLVYNPLKVKENDNIIETRILSLDAGSQLNKITLTFANLNEATPLVTGIVLHEPSTDYQADAANGYIAYADPEDPTNGQIYIGAVFPEKLSDAKAVNFSDAEKKQRGADGHVLAYATYAPGNEYTYYTGAGWSKWGFKNSAEWFKYIQDFAQKVKQPLQVTVK
;
A
#
# COMPACT_ATOMS: atom_id res chain seq x y z
N MET A 1 56.99 -20.63 -62.85
CA MET A 1 57.44 -19.23 -62.97
C MET A 1 58.16 -18.89 -61.67
N ASN A 2 59.47 -19.15 -61.60
CA ASN A 2 60.57 -18.19 -61.78
C ASN A 2 60.50 -17.05 -60.74
N PHE A 3 61.26 -17.09 -59.63
CA PHE A 3 62.67 -16.67 -59.44
C PHE A 3 62.81 -15.12 -59.59
N VAL A 4 63.32 -14.33 -58.63
CA VAL A 4 64.75 -14.15 -58.26
C VAL A 4 64.83 -12.98 -57.23
N ASN A 5 65.41 -13.20 -56.04
CA ASN A 5 66.67 -12.63 -55.45
C ASN A 5 66.66 -11.17 -54.93
N PHE A 6 67.60 -10.66 -54.11
CA PHE A 6 68.88 -11.03 -53.44
C PHE A 6 68.89 -10.15 -52.14
N ALA A 7 69.11 -10.62 -50.91
CA ALA A 7 70.35 -10.98 -50.20
C ALA A 7 71.43 -9.87 -50.05
N ASN A 8 71.85 -9.65 -48.79
CA ASN A 8 73.23 -9.46 -48.24
C ASN A 8 73.16 -8.67 -46.91
N ILE A 9 73.36 -9.23 -45.71
CA ILE A 9 74.51 -9.92 -45.06
C ILE A 9 75.68 -8.97 -44.70
N HIS A 10 75.97 -8.85 -43.39
CA HIS A 10 77.25 -9.14 -42.70
C HIS A 10 77.28 -8.46 -41.30
N THR A 11 77.11 -9.21 -40.20
CA THR A 11 78.13 -9.78 -39.28
C THR A 11 79.03 -8.78 -38.57
N PHE A 12 79.12 -8.85 -37.23
CA PHE A 12 80.32 -9.35 -36.52
C PHE A 12 80.07 -9.47 -35.00
N THR A 13 80.48 -10.60 -34.45
CA THR A 13 80.67 -10.92 -33.02
C THR A 13 82.17 -10.93 -32.71
N ALA A 14 82.60 -10.37 -31.58
CA ALA A 14 83.64 -10.88 -30.69
C ALA A 14 83.91 -9.89 -29.54
N GLY A 15 83.94 -10.37 -28.30
CA GLY A 15 84.19 -9.56 -27.10
C GLY A 15 85.66 -9.32 -26.78
N PHE A 16 85.95 -8.54 -25.73
CA PHE A 16 87.17 -8.65 -24.92
C PHE A 16 87.01 -7.93 -23.57
N ARG A 17 87.87 -8.37 -22.64
CA ARG A 17 88.04 -8.04 -21.23
C ARG A 17 88.26 -6.56 -20.88
N THR A 18 87.91 -6.27 -19.63
CA THR A 18 88.27 -5.18 -18.71
C THR A 18 89.68 -4.59 -18.87
N VAL A 19 89.82 -3.25 -18.87
CA VAL A 19 90.82 -2.46 -18.09
C VAL A 19 90.29 -1.03 -17.90
N TYR A 20 90.47 -0.50 -16.68
CA TYR A 20 90.16 0.85 -16.20
C TYR A 20 90.89 1.98 -16.97
N HIS A 21 90.24 3.13 -17.16
CA HIS A 21 90.86 4.44 -16.86
C HIS A 21 89.83 5.56 -16.63
N LYS A 22 90.21 6.41 -15.67
CA LYS A 22 89.54 7.60 -15.11
C LYS A 22 89.06 8.59 -16.18
N GLY A 23 87.88 9.17 -15.95
CA GLY A 23 87.52 10.48 -16.49
C GLY A 23 86.01 10.69 -16.58
N GLU A 24 85.53 11.76 -15.97
CA GLU A 24 84.26 12.43 -16.28
C GLU A 24 82.99 11.87 -15.62
N ILE A 25 82.95 12.11 -14.32
CA ILE A 25 81.71 12.42 -13.58
C ILE A 25 81.27 13.83 -14.02
N PHE A 26 79.95 14.06 -14.00
CA PHE A 26 79.17 15.28 -14.30
C PHE A 26 78.45 15.20 -15.64
N ILE A 27 77.13 15.47 -15.59
CA ILE A 27 76.15 15.39 -16.68
C ILE A 27 75.56 13.97 -16.89
N ASN A 28 74.89 13.41 -15.88
CA ASN A 28 73.76 12.49 -16.16
C ASN A 28 72.79 12.21 -15.00
N TYR A 29 72.92 12.91 -13.86
CA TYR A 29 72.02 12.67 -12.72
C TYR A 29 70.69 13.44 -12.77
N ASN A 30 70.57 14.50 -13.58
CA ASN A 30 69.34 15.32 -13.61
C ASN A 30 68.27 14.82 -14.60
N ILE A 31 68.62 14.02 -15.62
CA ILE A 31 67.65 13.61 -16.66
C ILE A 31 66.93 12.30 -16.28
N LEU A 32 67.58 11.40 -15.52
CA LEU A 32 66.93 10.16 -15.06
C LEU A 32 66.04 10.34 -13.82
N PHE A 33 66.30 11.34 -12.97
CA PHE A 33 65.45 11.62 -11.81
C PHE A 33 64.15 12.34 -12.20
N MET A 34 64.17 13.21 -13.23
CA MET A 34 62.95 13.84 -13.75
C MET A 34 62.04 12.88 -14.53
N LYS A 35 62.56 11.86 -15.23
CA LYS A 35 61.72 10.88 -15.95
C LYS A 35 61.01 9.89 -15.02
N LYS A 36 61.58 9.54 -13.86
CA LYS A 36 60.88 8.71 -12.86
C LYS A 36 59.85 9.49 -12.04
N ILE A 37 60.02 10.80 -11.86
CA ILE A 37 59.04 11.64 -11.17
C ILE A 37 57.86 11.99 -12.09
N ILE A 38 58.08 12.14 -13.41
CA ILE A 38 56.99 12.38 -14.37
C ILE A 38 56.16 11.10 -14.63
N SER A 39 56.76 9.90 -14.58
CA SER A 39 55.98 8.65 -14.62
C SER A 39 55.27 8.31 -13.30
N LEU A 40 55.63 8.94 -12.18
CA LEU A 40 54.89 8.79 -10.91
C LEU A 40 53.78 9.84 -10.75
N PHE A 41 53.86 10.97 -11.45
CA PHE A 41 52.79 11.99 -11.48
C PHE A 41 51.70 11.72 -12.53
N LEU A 42 51.94 10.86 -13.52
CA LEU A 42 50.91 10.43 -14.48
C LEU A 42 50.09 9.20 -14.03
N ALA A 43 50.52 8.50 -12.98
CA ALA A 43 49.78 7.38 -12.40
C ALA A 43 48.85 7.81 -11.23
N ALA A 44 48.95 9.07 -10.79
CA ALA A 44 48.19 9.58 -9.65
C ALA A 44 46.91 10.36 -10.04
N THR A 45 46.63 10.56 -11.34
CA THR A 45 45.46 11.33 -11.82
C THR A 45 44.31 10.46 -12.35
N ALA A 46 44.42 9.12 -12.31
CA ALA A 46 43.36 8.21 -12.74
C ALA A 46 42.40 7.76 -11.62
N PHE A 47 42.64 8.17 -10.36
CA PHE A 47 41.63 8.12 -9.31
C PHE A 47 40.90 9.47 -9.22
N ALA A 48 40.40 9.95 -10.36
CA ALA A 48 39.19 10.77 -10.28
C ALA A 48 38.11 9.82 -9.77
N CYS A 49 37.90 9.84 -8.45
CA CYS A 49 36.76 9.19 -7.82
C CYS A 49 35.53 9.79 -8.53
N THR A 50 34.99 9.10 -9.53
CA THR A 50 33.68 9.40 -10.07
C THR A 50 32.74 9.27 -8.89
N GLN A 51 32.38 10.40 -8.31
CA GLN A 51 31.52 10.46 -7.15
C GLN A 51 30.21 9.81 -7.59
N GLU A 52 29.93 8.62 -7.06
CA GLU A 52 28.76 7.83 -7.45
C GLU A 52 27.53 8.71 -7.20
N GLN A 53 26.82 9.02 -8.29
CA GLN A 53 25.70 9.95 -8.23
C GLN A 53 24.61 9.30 -7.37
N SER A 54 24.38 9.85 -6.19
CA SER A 54 23.44 9.28 -5.23
C SER A 54 22.64 10.37 -4.54
N VAL A 55 21.45 9.99 -4.10
CA VAL A 55 20.55 10.79 -3.28
C VAL A 55 20.44 10.09 -1.94
N ASP A 56 20.68 10.81 -0.84
CA ASP A 56 20.47 10.28 0.50
C ASP A 56 19.08 10.70 0.99
N VAL A 57 18.29 9.73 1.43
CA VAL A 57 16.95 9.93 1.98
C VAL A 57 16.98 9.53 3.45
N THR A 58 17.05 10.52 4.34
CA THR A 58 16.98 10.29 5.79
C THR A 58 15.53 10.33 6.23
N VAL A 59 15.11 9.26 6.90
CA VAL A 59 13.77 9.11 7.49
C VAL A 59 13.90 9.14 9.00
N THR A 60 13.19 10.06 9.64
CA THR A 60 13.21 10.29 11.08
C THR A 60 11.85 9.92 11.68
N ASN A 61 11.87 9.08 12.73
CA ASN A 61 10.69 8.72 13.50
C ASN A 61 10.66 9.54 14.80
N PRO A 62 9.79 10.54 14.92
CA PRO A 62 9.68 11.37 16.12
C PRO A 62 8.88 10.69 17.25
N SER A 63 8.29 9.52 17.00
CA SER A 63 7.40 8.86 17.96
C SER A 63 8.14 7.87 18.85
N ALA A 64 7.50 7.50 19.96
CA ALA A 64 7.97 6.46 20.88
C ALA A 64 7.67 5.03 20.41
N ILE A 65 7.18 4.84 19.17
CA ILE A 65 6.78 3.53 18.63
C ILE A 65 7.65 3.23 17.41
N ASP A 66 8.21 2.03 17.33
CA ASP A 66 8.93 1.55 16.16
C ASP A 66 8.02 1.54 14.91
N ARG A 67 8.63 1.82 13.76
CA ARG A 67 7.99 1.82 12.45
C ARG A 67 8.63 0.70 11.66
N SER A 68 7.87 -0.34 11.34
CA SER A 68 8.38 -1.47 10.57
C SER A 68 7.60 -1.63 9.29
N LYS A 69 8.34 -1.71 8.18
CA LYS A 69 7.83 -1.77 6.81
C LYS A 69 6.76 -0.71 6.49
N GLU A 70 6.82 0.45 7.14
CA GLU A 70 5.89 1.55 6.86
C GLU A 70 6.24 2.17 5.51
N VAL A 71 5.26 2.35 4.62
CA VAL A 71 5.51 2.92 3.30
C VAL A 71 5.73 4.43 3.44
N THR A 72 6.93 4.88 3.04
CA THR A 72 7.31 6.29 3.02
C THR A 72 7.19 6.86 1.62
N GLU A 73 6.87 8.15 1.50
CA GLU A 73 6.71 8.85 0.22
C GLU A 73 7.77 9.96 0.05
N ILE A 74 8.35 10.08 -1.14
CA ILE A 74 9.13 11.26 -1.57
C ILE A 74 8.68 11.69 -2.97
N SER A 75 8.82 12.98 -3.31
CA SER A 75 8.57 13.46 -4.67
C SER A 75 9.58 12.88 -5.66
N MET A 76 9.16 12.54 -6.89
CA MET A 76 10.08 12.22 -7.98
C MET A 76 11.11 13.34 -8.26
N ASP A 77 10.81 14.58 -7.93
CA ASP A 77 11.75 15.71 -8.08
C ASP A 77 13.00 15.53 -7.19
N ALA A 78 12.89 14.75 -6.11
CA ALA A 78 13.99 14.42 -5.20
C ALA A 78 15.18 13.76 -5.92
N ILE A 79 14.91 13.04 -7.01
CA ILE A 79 15.91 12.31 -7.77
C ILE A 79 16.25 12.97 -9.10
N ALA A 80 15.81 14.22 -9.33
CA ALA A 80 16.06 14.94 -10.60
C ALA A 80 17.54 15.00 -10.96
N LYS A 81 18.45 14.99 -9.96
CA LYS A 81 19.91 14.94 -10.19
C LYS A 81 20.34 13.66 -10.91
N LEU A 82 19.66 12.52 -10.75
CA LEU A 82 20.04 11.22 -11.33
C LEU A 82 19.83 11.09 -12.86
N ASN A 83 19.44 12.16 -13.56
CA ASN A 83 19.38 12.25 -15.04
C ASN A 83 18.54 11.17 -15.76
N GLY A 84 17.49 10.62 -15.12
CA GLY A 84 16.46 9.83 -15.79
C GLY A 84 16.80 8.37 -16.10
N GLU A 85 17.88 7.83 -15.54
CA GLU A 85 18.16 6.39 -15.58
C GLU A 85 17.24 5.62 -14.61
N SER A 86 17.07 4.31 -14.82
CA SER A 86 16.50 3.44 -13.80
C SER A 86 17.31 3.57 -12.51
N PHE A 87 16.66 3.45 -11.36
CA PHE A 87 17.31 3.59 -10.06
C PHE A 87 16.99 2.42 -9.15
N ILE A 88 17.84 2.22 -8.14
CA ILE A 88 17.58 1.35 -7.01
C ILE A 88 17.55 2.17 -5.74
N ILE A 89 16.80 1.69 -4.75
CA ILE A 89 16.83 2.18 -3.38
C ILE A 89 17.46 1.09 -2.53
N SER A 90 18.42 1.44 -1.68
CA SER A 90 19.07 0.52 -0.76
C SER A 90 19.02 1.02 0.67
N ASP A 91 18.93 0.09 1.62
CA ASP A 91 19.05 0.37 3.05
C ASP A 91 20.50 0.69 3.46
N ASN A 92 20.72 0.97 4.75
CA ASN A 92 22.04 1.22 5.31
C ASN A 92 23.02 0.03 5.20
N ASN A 93 22.54 -1.18 4.91
CA ASN A 93 23.36 -2.37 4.70
C ASN A 93 23.72 -2.58 3.22
N GLY A 94 23.21 -1.73 2.32
CA GLY A 94 23.36 -1.89 0.88
C GLY A 94 22.41 -2.91 0.26
N THR A 95 21.42 -3.39 1.02
CA THR A 95 20.38 -4.30 0.51
C THR A 95 19.35 -3.50 -0.25
N GLN A 96 19.02 -3.93 -1.47
CA GLN A 96 17.97 -3.29 -2.26
C GLN A 96 16.60 -3.46 -1.58
N VAL A 97 15.80 -2.39 -1.57
CA VAL A 97 14.42 -2.40 -1.11
C VAL A 97 13.45 -2.21 -2.29
N PRO A 98 12.26 -2.81 -2.24
CA PRO A 98 11.25 -2.58 -3.26
C PRO A 98 10.80 -1.13 -3.27
N TYR A 99 10.44 -0.64 -4.46
CA TYR A 99 9.83 0.68 -4.60
C TYR A 99 8.73 0.65 -5.66
N GLN A 100 7.92 1.70 -5.66
CA GLN A 100 6.91 1.97 -6.66
C GLN A 100 6.89 3.47 -6.98
N ILE A 101 6.62 3.81 -8.25
CA ILE A 101 6.30 5.18 -8.64
C ILE A 101 4.77 5.27 -8.75
N THR A 102 4.17 6.22 -8.05
CA THR A 102 2.71 6.40 -7.99
C THR A 102 2.20 7.34 -9.07
N TYR A 103 0.88 7.30 -9.33
CA TYR A 103 0.19 8.15 -10.31
C TYR A 103 0.45 9.66 -10.13
N ASP A 104 0.63 10.10 -8.87
CA ASP A 104 0.91 11.49 -8.48
C ASP A 104 2.42 11.82 -8.46
N LYS A 105 3.23 11.01 -9.14
CA LYS A 105 4.69 11.18 -9.29
C LYS A 105 5.44 11.19 -7.97
N LYS A 106 5.08 10.30 -7.05
CA LYS A 106 5.88 10.01 -5.85
C LYS A 106 6.62 8.70 -6.00
N ILE A 107 7.74 8.58 -5.31
CA ILE A 107 8.45 7.33 -5.09
C ILE A 107 8.05 6.86 -3.70
N ILE A 108 7.56 5.64 -3.62
CA ILE A 108 7.21 5.00 -2.36
C ILE A 108 8.06 3.75 -2.12
N PHE A 109 8.46 3.52 -0.88
CA PHE A 109 9.25 2.35 -0.47
C PHE A 109 9.06 2.08 1.04
N PRO A 110 9.16 0.82 1.49
CA PRO A 110 9.00 0.50 2.90
C PRO A 110 10.22 0.90 3.71
N VAL A 111 10.00 1.35 4.95
CA VAL A 111 11.08 1.72 5.87
C VAL A 111 10.96 1.02 7.21
N ASP A 112 12.11 0.71 7.80
CA ASP A 112 12.24 0.25 9.18
C ASP A 112 13.03 1.30 9.97
N VAL A 113 12.38 1.93 10.94
CA VAL A 113 12.98 2.98 11.78
C VAL A 113 12.49 2.87 13.23
N ASN A 114 13.44 2.71 14.14
CA ASN A 114 13.17 2.63 15.58
C ASN A 114 12.56 3.92 16.13
N ALA A 115 11.88 3.82 17.26
CA ALA A 115 11.37 4.94 18.03
C ALA A 115 12.45 6.01 18.27
N ASN A 116 12.09 7.29 18.12
CA ASN A 116 12.96 8.44 18.34
C ASN A 116 14.32 8.37 17.62
N SER A 117 14.35 7.76 16.43
CA SER A 117 15.58 7.50 15.69
C SER A 117 15.50 7.94 14.23
N SER A 118 16.57 7.74 13.48
CA SER A 118 16.63 8.01 12.04
C SER A 118 17.41 6.93 11.31
N VAL A 119 16.99 6.66 10.08
CA VAL A 119 17.65 5.73 9.15
C VAL A 119 17.86 6.46 7.82
N THR A 120 18.90 6.10 7.09
CA THR A 120 19.16 6.65 5.76
C THR A 120 19.01 5.56 4.72
N TYR A 121 18.32 5.88 3.64
CA TYR A 121 18.26 5.08 2.42
C TYR A 121 19.04 5.80 1.33
N LYS A 122 19.64 5.03 0.43
CA LYS A 122 20.40 5.56 -0.69
C LYS A 122 19.70 5.25 -2.00
N ILE A 123 19.47 6.27 -2.82
CA ILE A 123 18.98 6.12 -4.18
C ILE A 123 20.14 6.35 -5.15
N LYS A 124 20.33 5.43 -6.08
CA LYS A 124 21.39 5.53 -7.09
C LYS A 124 20.96 4.95 -8.44
N PRO A 125 21.58 5.35 -9.55
CA PRO A 125 21.37 4.71 -10.84
C PRO A 125 21.63 3.20 -10.76
N GLY A 126 20.76 2.41 -11.39
CA GLY A 126 20.84 0.97 -11.38
C GLY A 126 19.57 0.31 -11.93
N THR A 127 19.68 -0.95 -12.31
CA THR A 127 18.52 -1.74 -12.75
C THR A 127 17.91 -2.44 -11.55
N PRO A 128 16.65 -2.17 -11.19
CA PRO A 128 16.04 -2.84 -10.05
C PRO A 128 15.74 -4.31 -10.33
N GLU A 129 15.77 -5.13 -9.28
CA GLU A 129 15.19 -6.46 -9.33
C GLU A 129 13.66 -6.41 -9.51
N ALA A 130 13.08 -7.54 -9.93
CA ALA A 130 11.63 -7.66 -10.04
C ALA A 130 11.01 -7.80 -8.63
N PHE A 131 10.12 -6.88 -8.27
CA PHE A 131 9.40 -6.93 -7.00
C PHE A 131 8.07 -7.67 -7.17
N ALA A 132 7.76 -8.59 -6.25
CA ALA A 132 6.45 -9.21 -6.21
C ALA A 132 5.37 -8.16 -5.94
N THR A 133 4.25 -8.26 -6.66
CA THR A 133 3.08 -7.43 -6.35
C THR A 133 2.39 -7.97 -5.12
N VAL A 134 2.38 -7.18 -4.05
CA VAL A 134 1.72 -7.54 -2.80
C VAL A 134 0.45 -6.74 -2.58
N ALA A 135 0.38 -5.48 -3.03
CA ALA A 135 -0.83 -4.65 -2.98
C ALA A 135 -1.39 -4.43 -4.38
N CYS A 136 -2.62 -4.90 -4.62
CA CYS A 136 -3.27 -4.81 -5.93
C CYS A 136 -4.80 -4.87 -5.84
N GLY A 137 -5.47 -4.52 -6.93
CA GLY A 137 -6.91 -4.61 -7.04
C GLY A 137 -7.40 -4.61 -8.48
N LYS A 138 -8.70 -4.86 -8.66
CA LYS A 138 -9.33 -5.03 -9.96
C LYS A 138 -10.84 -4.77 -9.88
N PHE A 139 -11.41 -4.44 -11.04
CA PHE A 139 -12.85 -4.38 -11.28
C PHE A 139 -13.38 -5.74 -11.77
N TYR A 140 -14.48 -6.21 -11.19
CA TYR A 140 -15.07 -7.53 -11.40
C TYR A 140 -16.52 -7.40 -11.91
N PRO A 141 -16.73 -7.20 -13.22
CA PRO A 141 -18.08 -7.09 -13.80
C PRO A 141 -18.90 -8.37 -13.63
N GLU A 142 -18.24 -9.54 -13.61
CA GLU A 142 -18.87 -10.83 -13.32
C GLU A 142 -19.47 -10.92 -11.91
N ARG A 143 -19.04 -10.02 -11.01
CA ARG A 143 -19.61 -9.83 -9.69
C ARG A 143 -20.29 -8.46 -9.60
N VAL A 144 -21.19 -8.19 -10.54
CA VAL A 144 -22.10 -7.02 -10.53
C VAL A 144 -21.37 -5.71 -10.21
N ASP A 145 -20.26 -5.50 -10.91
CA ASP A 145 -19.43 -4.31 -10.83
C ASP A 145 -18.72 -4.10 -9.49
N ASP A 146 -18.36 -5.16 -8.78
CA ASP A 146 -17.50 -5.06 -7.60
C ASP A 146 -16.12 -4.49 -7.96
N ILE A 147 -15.56 -3.64 -7.09
CA ILE A 147 -14.12 -3.36 -7.05
C ILE A 147 -13.59 -4.00 -5.77
N ALA A 148 -12.61 -4.88 -5.93
CA ALA A 148 -11.95 -5.52 -4.81
C ALA A 148 -10.43 -5.34 -4.90
N TRP A 149 -9.82 -5.15 -3.74
CA TRP A 149 -8.39 -4.90 -3.61
C TRP A 149 -7.85 -5.56 -2.33
N GLU A 150 -6.56 -5.81 -2.30
CA GLU A 150 -5.90 -6.52 -1.23
C GLU A 150 -4.44 -6.12 -1.10
N ASN A 151 -3.86 -6.44 0.05
CA ASN A 151 -2.42 -6.49 0.24
C ASN A 151 -1.98 -7.82 0.88
N ASP A 152 -0.75 -7.90 1.39
CA ASP A 152 -0.20 -9.05 2.11
C ASP A 152 -0.85 -9.36 3.48
N ARG A 153 -1.87 -8.60 3.88
CA ARG A 153 -2.53 -8.69 5.19
C ARG A 153 -4.02 -8.91 5.12
N ILE A 154 -4.69 -8.25 4.18
CA ILE A 154 -6.15 -8.14 4.18
C ILE A 154 -6.68 -7.83 2.78
N ALA A 155 -7.96 -8.09 2.55
CA ALA A 155 -8.68 -7.74 1.34
C ALA A 155 -9.96 -6.98 1.67
N PHE A 156 -10.42 -6.17 0.71
CA PHE A 156 -11.60 -5.34 0.83
C PHE A 156 -12.39 -5.31 -0.47
N ARG A 157 -13.63 -4.86 -0.37
CA ARG A 157 -14.51 -4.67 -1.52
C ARG A 157 -15.39 -3.43 -1.35
N THR A 158 -15.70 -2.81 -2.48
CA THR A 158 -16.79 -1.85 -2.64
C THR A 158 -17.65 -2.20 -3.86
N TYR A 159 -18.86 -1.64 -3.91
CA TYR A 159 -19.93 -2.07 -4.79
C TYR A 159 -20.21 -1.05 -5.90
N GLY A 160 -20.55 -1.55 -7.09
CA GLY A 160 -20.69 -0.73 -8.30
C GLY A 160 -22.12 -0.63 -8.87
N PRO A 161 -22.23 -0.01 -10.05
CA PRO A 161 -23.52 0.34 -10.68
C PRO A 161 -24.44 -0.85 -10.95
N ALA A 162 -23.91 -2.00 -11.39
CA ALA A 162 -24.74 -3.19 -11.62
C ALA A 162 -25.38 -3.72 -10.33
N LEU A 163 -24.69 -3.70 -9.18
CA LEU A 163 -25.30 -4.06 -7.90
C LEU A 163 -26.42 -3.07 -7.55
N GLN A 164 -26.16 -1.77 -7.66
CA GLN A 164 -27.14 -0.72 -7.40
C GLN A 164 -28.42 -0.92 -8.23
N ALA A 165 -28.29 -1.34 -9.49
CA ALA A 165 -29.41 -1.61 -10.40
C ALA A 165 -30.29 -2.79 -9.95
N THR A 166 -29.78 -3.70 -9.12
CA THR A 166 -30.58 -4.79 -8.52
C THR A 166 -31.48 -4.31 -7.38
N GLY A 167 -31.19 -3.12 -6.82
CA GLY A 167 -31.87 -2.57 -5.64
C GLY A 167 -31.26 -3.01 -4.31
N GLU A 168 -30.19 -3.81 -4.33
CA GLU A 168 -29.47 -4.22 -3.12
C GLU A 168 -28.75 -3.02 -2.47
N GLN A 169 -29.15 -2.71 -1.25
CA GLN A 169 -28.62 -1.59 -0.49
C GLN A 169 -27.26 -1.94 0.15
N ALA A 170 -26.18 -1.69 -0.58
CA ALA A 170 -24.81 -1.87 -0.12
C ALA A 170 -24.05 -0.53 -0.13
N PHE A 171 -23.81 0.03 1.05
CA PHE A 171 -23.20 1.37 1.20
C PHE A 171 -21.79 1.32 1.80
N GLY A 172 -21.52 0.28 2.59
CA GLY A 172 -20.30 0.14 3.36
C GLY A 172 -19.18 -0.56 2.60
N TYR A 173 -17.95 -0.44 3.10
CA TYR A 173 -16.87 -1.33 2.71
C TYR A 173 -17.02 -2.71 3.35
N ASP A 174 -16.66 -3.72 2.58
CA ASP A 174 -16.61 -5.10 2.99
C ASP A 174 -15.17 -5.55 3.29
N ILE A 175 -15.03 -6.58 4.13
CA ILE A 175 -13.74 -7.09 4.62
C ILE A 175 -13.61 -8.58 4.29
N TRP A 176 -12.51 -8.93 3.66
CA TRP A 176 -12.15 -10.29 3.33
C TRP A 176 -10.87 -10.64 4.09
N THR A 177 -10.95 -11.61 4.99
CA THR A 177 -9.78 -11.99 5.78
C THR A 177 -8.78 -12.76 4.93
N LYS A 178 -7.51 -12.64 5.34
CA LYS A 178 -6.38 -13.34 4.73
C LYS A 178 -5.45 -13.91 5.79
N CYS A 179 -4.77 -15.00 5.44
CA CYS A 179 -3.65 -15.56 6.20
C CYS A 179 -2.43 -15.88 5.33
N VAL A 180 -2.39 -15.31 4.12
CA VAL A 180 -1.30 -15.46 3.15
C VAL A 180 -0.87 -14.10 2.61
N SER A 181 0.39 -14.01 2.17
CA SER A 181 1.00 -12.76 1.72
C SER A 181 0.74 -12.44 0.24
N GLU A 182 0.51 -13.46 -0.57
CA GLU A 182 0.24 -13.33 -1.99
C GLU A 182 -1.21 -12.84 -2.25
N PRO A 183 -1.47 -12.16 -3.38
CA PRO A 183 -2.82 -11.85 -3.80
C PRO A 183 -3.66 -13.11 -4.09
N VAL A 184 -4.87 -13.18 -3.54
CA VAL A 184 -5.79 -14.32 -3.66
C VAL A 184 -7.22 -13.95 -4.08
N VAL A 185 -7.58 -12.67 -4.10
CA VAL A 185 -8.95 -12.21 -4.40
C VAL A 185 -9.38 -12.57 -5.81
N ASP A 186 -8.52 -12.35 -6.83
CA ASP A 186 -8.85 -12.70 -8.21
C ASP A 186 -9.04 -14.22 -8.38
N MET A 187 -8.23 -15.02 -7.68
CA MET A 187 -8.38 -16.47 -7.63
C MET A 187 -9.71 -16.88 -6.96
N ARG A 188 -10.06 -16.25 -5.83
CA ARG A 188 -11.32 -16.49 -5.11
C ARG A 188 -12.53 -16.22 -6.01
N TYR A 189 -12.55 -15.09 -6.71
CA TYR A 189 -13.62 -14.77 -7.67
C TYR A 189 -13.69 -15.76 -8.83
N LYS A 190 -12.56 -16.06 -9.47
CA LYS A 190 -12.50 -17.03 -10.59
C LYS A 190 -13.00 -18.41 -10.18
N THR A 191 -12.69 -18.84 -8.97
CA THR A 191 -13.07 -20.14 -8.44
C THR A 191 -14.56 -20.19 -8.12
N GLU A 192 -15.06 -19.22 -7.34
CA GLU A 192 -16.47 -19.16 -6.95
C GLU A 192 -17.39 -18.94 -8.16
N LEU A 193 -16.98 -18.11 -9.13
CA LEU A 193 -17.82 -17.74 -10.28
C LEU A 193 -17.58 -18.59 -11.53
N ASN A 194 -16.79 -19.67 -11.42
CA ASN A 194 -16.48 -20.52 -12.57
C ASN A 194 -17.76 -21.07 -13.25
N PRO A 195 -18.02 -20.75 -14.54
CA PRO A 195 -19.28 -21.14 -15.19
C PRO A 195 -19.51 -22.65 -15.27
N GLU A 196 -18.44 -23.44 -15.46
CA GLU A 196 -18.52 -24.89 -15.56
C GLU A 196 -18.90 -25.50 -14.20
N SER A 197 -18.22 -25.08 -13.13
CA SER A 197 -18.55 -25.51 -11.77
C SER A 197 -19.96 -25.09 -11.38
N ARG A 198 -20.38 -23.87 -11.72
CA ARG A 198 -21.74 -23.38 -11.45
C ARG A 198 -22.82 -24.16 -12.21
N ALA A 199 -22.57 -24.50 -13.48
CA ALA A 199 -23.47 -25.33 -14.27
C ALA A 199 -23.57 -26.75 -13.67
N GLN A 200 -22.44 -27.35 -13.28
CA GLN A 200 -22.42 -28.66 -12.64
C GLN A 200 -23.19 -28.67 -11.31
N ILE A 201 -23.01 -27.65 -10.47
CA ILE A 201 -23.79 -27.48 -9.22
C ILE A 201 -25.28 -27.39 -9.54
N ALA A 202 -25.67 -26.62 -10.56
CA ALA A 202 -27.08 -26.46 -10.94
C ALA A 202 -27.72 -27.77 -11.41
N GLU A 203 -26.98 -28.60 -12.17
CA GLU A 203 -27.46 -29.93 -12.56
C GLU A 203 -27.53 -30.89 -11.38
N LEU A 204 -26.48 -30.95 -10.53
CA LEU A 204 -26.48 -31.79 -9.33
C LEU A 204 -27.62 -31.44 -8.38
N ARG A 205 -27.99 -30.17 -8.23
CA ARG A 205 -29.14 -29.76 -7.37
C ARG A 205 -30.45 -30.45 -7.73
N LYS A 206 -30.61 -30.91 -8.98
CA LYS A 206 -31.83 -31.59 -9.45
C LYS A 206 -31.87 -33.06 -9.01
N THR A 207 -30.72 -33.71 -8.83
CA THR A 207 -30.60 -35.16 -8.62
C THR A 207 -30.00 -35.53 -7.27
N ASP A 208 -29.00 -34.78 -6.81
CA ASP A 208 -28.29 -34.98 -5.53
C ASP A 208 -27.94 -33.62 -4.90
N LYS A 209 -28.82 -33.15 -4.01
CA LYS A 209 -28.66 -31.88 -3.30
C LYS A 209 -27.44 -31.86 -2.38
N LYS A 210 -27.03 -33.01 -1.83
CA LYS A 210 -25.90 -33.09 -0.90
C LYS A 210 -24.60 -32.93 -1.69
N ALA A 211 -24.43 -33.68 -2.78
CA ALA A 211 -23.27 -33.54 -3.65
C ALA A 211 -23.17 -32.13 -4.25
N ALA A 212 -24.30 -31.52 -4.61
CA ALA A 212 -24.31 -30.14 -5.08
C ALA A 212 -23.83 -29.14 -4.02
N GLN A 213 -24.22 -29.33 -2.76
CA GLN A 213 -23.78 -28.48 -1.66
C GLN A 213 -22.29 -28.68 -1.35
N GLU A 214 -21.79 -29.91 -1.37
CA GLU A 214 -20.37 -30.22 -1.18
C GLU A 214 -19.51 -29.56 -2.27
N LEU A 215 -19.93 -29.65 -3.55
CA LEU A 215 -19.24 -28.97 -4.65
C LEU A 215 -19.31 -27.45 -4.51
N ALA A 216 -20.48 -26.88 -4.17
CA ALA A 216 -20.61 -25.45 -3.93
C ALA A 216 -19.71 -24.97 -2.77
N ASN A 217 -19.63 -25.74 -1.69
CA ASN A 217 -18.76 -25.42 -0.57
C ASN A 217 -17.27 -25.50 -0.94
N SER A 218 -16.89 -26.41 -1.85
CA SER A 218 -15.48 -26.58 -2.25
C SER A 218 -14.91 -25.43 -3.08
N ILE A 219 -15.76 -24.57 -3.65
CA ILE A 219 -15.36 -23.43 -4.48
C ILE A 219 -15.68 -22.07 -3.85
N SER A 220 -16.35 -22.07 -2.69
CA SER A 220 -16.88 -20.86 -2.09
C SER A 220 -15.81 -20.09 -1.33
N TYR A 221 -15.57 -18.84 -1.72
CA TYR A 221 -14.70 -17.94 -0.95
C TYR A 221 -15.30 -17.56 0.41
N HIS A 222 -16.55 -17.94 0.71
CA HIS A 222 -17.17 -17.82 2.04
C HIS A 222 -16.79 -18.96 2.98
N ILE A 223 -15.93 -19.89 2.54
CA ILE A 223 -15.36 -20.96 3.34
C ILE A 223 -13.84 -20.80 3.31
N ASP A 224 -13.20 -20.94 4.47
CA ASP A 224 -11.75 -20.85 4.58
C ASP A 224 -11.09 -22.09 3.98
N HIS A 225 -10.46 -21.92 2.82
CA HIS A 225 -9.69 -22.94 2.11
C HIS A 225 -8.17 -22.84 2.39
N GLY A 226 -7.79 -22.22 3.51
CA GLY A 226 -6.39 -22.08 3.95
C GLY A 226 -5.72 -20.78 3.52
N ASN A 227 -6.48 -19.83 2.98
CA ASN A 227 -5.98 -18.48 2.67
C ASN A 227 -6.85 -17.37 3.27
N GLY A 228 -7.84 -17.68 4.10
CA GLY A 228 -8.86 -16.75 4.62
C GLY A 228 -10.17 -16.83 3.82
N LEU A 229 -11.11 -15.92 4.10
CA LEU A 229 -12.47 -15.97 3.54
C LEU A 229 -13.20 -14.60 3.58
N ASP A 230 -14.29 -14.46 2.83
CA ASP A 230 -15.29 -13.41 3.01
C ASP A 230 -16.40 -13.93 3.94
N TYR A 231 -16.56 -13.37 5.13
CA TYR A 231 -17.68 -13.69 6.01
C TYR A 231 -18.22 -12.49 6.79
N TYR A 232 -17.75 -11.29 6.43
CA TYR A 232 -18.20 -10.06 7.05
C TYR A 232 -19.57 -9.68 6.51
N LYS A 233 -20.42 -9.10 7.36
CA LYS A 233 -21.79 -8.72 6.98
C LYS A 233 -21.89 -7.21 6.96
N VAL A 234 -21.86 -6.62 5.77
CA VAL A 234 -21.99 -5.17 5.62
C VAL A 234 -23.44 -4.73 5.83
N GLY A 235 -24.38 -5.35 5.10
CA GLY A 235 -25.77 -4.94 5.06
C GLY A 235 -25.97 -3.49 4.57
N PRO A 236 -27.19 -2.94 4.67
CA PRO A 236 -27.48 -1.53 4.37
C PRO A 236 -26.95 -0.62 5.49
N THR A 237 -25.65 -0.56 5.67
CA THR A 237 -24.96 0.15 6.77
C THR A 237 -23.65 0.79 6.29
N LEU A 238 -22.95 1.53 7.15
CA LEU A 238 -21.61 2.08 6.86
C LEU A 238 -20.48 1.02 6.84
N GLY A 239 -20.79 -0.26 7.11
CA GLY A 239 -19.83 -1.37 6.97
C GLY A 239 -18.56 -1.17 7.78
N ALA A 240 -17.42 -1.44 7.14
CA ALA A 240 -16.10 -1.32 7.74
C ALA A 240 -15.50 0.09 7.62
N GLY A 241 -16.15 1.10 8.22
CA GLY A 241 -15.60 2.44 8.34
C GLY A 241 -15.89 3.35 7.14
N THR A 242 -17.08 3.29 6.56
CA THR A 242 -17.49 4.22 5.49
C THR A 242 -17.86 5.57 6.10
N SER A 243 -17.39 6.66 5.50
CA SER A 243 -17.88 8.01 5.84
C SER A 243 -19.16 8.38 5.09
N ALA A 244 -19.96 9.25 5.68
CA ALA A 244 -21.19 9.77 5.09
C ALA A 244 -21.53 11.15 5.68
N LEU A 245 -22.10 12.03 4.86
CA LEU A 245 -22.64 13.31 5.35
C LEU A 245 -23.90 13.08 6.20
N LEU A 246 -24.14 13.98 7.15
CA LEU A 246 -25.39 14.04 7.90
C LEU A 246 -26.30 15.15 7.35
N SER A 247 -27.58 14.85 7.19
CA SER A 247 -28.64 15.80 6.86
C SER A 247 -29.76 15.68 7.88
N ASN A 248 -30.00 16.73 8.68
CA ASN A 248 -30.99 16.73 9.77
C ASN A 248 -30.87 15.48 10.67
N ASP A 249 -29.66 15.22 11.18
CA ASP A 249 -29.31 14.07 12.02
C ASP A 249 -29.46 12.67 11.37
N SER A 250 -29.81 12.62 10.08
CA SER A 250 -29.88 11.37 9.31
C SER A 250 -28.64 11.18 8.44
N ILE A 251 -28.13 9.95 8.39
CA ILE A 251 -27.00 9.56 7.54
C ILE A 251 -27.45 9.54 6.08
N VAL A 252 -26.75 10.30 5.23
CA VAL A 252 -26.89 10.24 3.77
C VAL A 252 -25.94 9.17 3.25
N TYR A 253 -26.43 7.94 3.15
CA TYR A 253 -25.62 6.78 2.78
C TYR A 253 -25.10 6.90 1.33
N PRO A 254 -23.78 6.74 1.10
CA PRO A 254 -23.20 6.73 -0.23
C PRO A 254 -23.53 5.41 -0.92
N TYR A 255 -24.31 5.46 -2.01
CA TYR A 255 -24.82 4.25 -2.66
C TYR A 255 -24.11 3.93 -3.95
N CYS A 256 -23.17 2.97 -3.87
CA CYS A 256 -22.31 2.47 -4.94
C CYS A 256 -21.51 3.57 -5.66
N TYR A 257 -20.29 3.25 -6.09
CA TYR A 257 -19.59 4.19 -6.96
C TYR A 257 -20.30 4.24 -8.32
N LYS A 258 -20.26 5.40 -8.97
CA LYS A 258 -20.73 5.61 -10.35
C LYS A 258 -19.59 5.37 -11.33
N ASP A 259 -18.46 6.03 -11.10
CA ASP A 259 -17.27 5.96 -11.94
C ASP A 259 -16.06 5.60 -11.08
N TYR A 260 -15.08 4.90 -11.66
CA TYR A 260 -13.84 4.54 -10.99
C TYR A 260 -12.62 4.73 -11.88
N GLU A 261 -11.46 4.91 -11.25
CA GLU A 261 -10.16 4.92 -11.91
C GLU A 261 -9.14 4.25 -10.98
N ILE A 262 -8.57 3.12 -11.40
CA ILE A 262 -7.44 2.51 -10.69
C ILE A 262 -6.19 3.32 -11.04
N LEU A 263 -5.66 4.03 -10.05
CA LEU A 263 -4.55 4.96 -10.18
C LEU A 263 -3.19 4.27 -9.97
N ASP A 264 -3.13 3.37 -8.99
CA ASP A 264 -1.94 2.56 -8.69
C ASP A 264 -2.34 1.10 -8.55
N ASN A 265 -1.51 0.18 -9.06
CA ASN A 265 -1.76 -1.26 -8.95
C ASN A 265 -0.46 -2.04 -8.74
N GLY A 266 0.17 -1.81 -7.58
CA GLY A 266 1.35 -2.52 -7.13
C GLY A 266 2.69 -1.96 -7.62
N PRO A 267 3.81 -2.49 -7.11
CA PRO A 267 3.91 -3.64 -6.21
C PRO A 267 3.56 -3.38 -4.74
N LEU A 268 3.66 -2.12 -4.26
CA LEU A 268 3.57 -1.76 -2.84
C LEU A 268 2.28 -1.04 -2.45
N ARG A 269 1.60 -0.40 -3.39
CA ARG A 269 0.37 0.36 -3.16
C ARG A 269 -0.64 0.08 -4.26
N PHE A 270 -1.87 -0.17 -3.83
CA PHE A 270 -3.06 -0.02 -4.65
C PHE A 270 -3.72 1.33 -4.34
N THR A 271 -4.16 2.04 -5.38
CA THR A 271 -4.94 3.28 -5.24
C THR A 271 -6.09 3.28 -6.24
N VAL A 272 -7.29 3.59 -5.78
CA VAL A 272 -8.47 3.78 -6.63
C VAL A 272 -9.16 5.09 -6.30
N LYS A 273 -9.56 5.80 -7.35
CA LYS A 273 -10.48 6.92 -7.27
C LYS A 273 -11.90 6.43 -7.55
N LEU A 274 -12.85 6.79 -6.70
CA LEU A 274 -14.26 6.48 -6.82
C LEU A 274 -15.05 7.80 -6.86
N VAL A 275 -15.93 7.95 -7.83
CA VAL A 275 -16.87 9.08 -7.92
C VAL A 275 -18.28 8.53 -7.78
N TYR A 276 -19.06 9.09 -6.88
CA TYR A 276 -20.42 8.62 -6.57
C TYR A 276 -21.48 9.38 -7.38
N ASN A 277 -22.67 8.82 -7.43
CA ASN A 277 -23.85 9.51 -7.94
C ASN A 277 -24.15 10.77 -7.10
N PRO A 278 -24.81 11.80 -7.68
CA PRO A 278 -25.22 12.98 -6.93
C PRO A 278 -26.03 12.62 -5.68
N LEU A 279 -25.60 13.18 -4.55
CA LEU A 279 -26.24 13.02 -3.25
C LEU A 279 -27.16 14.20 -2.97
N LYS A 280 -28.29 13.91 -2.30
CA LYS A 280 -29.15 14.94 -1.74
C LYS A 280 -28.82 15.19 -0.27
N VAL A 281 -28.41 16.41 0.04
CA VAL A 281 -28.20 16.92 1.42
C VAL A 281 -28.99 18.20 1.57
N LYS A 282 -29.93 18.22 2.51
CA LYS A 282 -30.95 19.28 2.64
C LYS A 282 -31.64 19.53 1.29
N GLU A 283 -31.60 20.77 0.79
CA GLU A 283 -32.22 21.18 -0.48
C GLU A 283 -31.32 21.00 -1.71
N ASN A 284 -30.03 20.66 -1.52
CA ASN A 284 -29.09 20.47 -2.62
C ASN A 284 -29.06 18.99 -3.02
N ASP A 285 -29.43 18.67 -4.26
CA ASP A 285 -29.49 17.33 -4.84
C ASP A 285 -28.33 17.00 -5.80
N ASN A 286 -27.31 17.87 -5.87
CA ASN A 286 -26.21 17.76 -6.83
C ASN A 286 -24.83 17.70 -6.15
N ILE A 287 -24.75 17.19 -4.92
CA ILE A 287 -23.45 17.04 -4.22
C ILE A 287 -22.74 15.80 -4.74
N ILE A 288 -21.53 15.97 -5.28
CA ILE A 288 -20.77 14.86 -5.86
C ILE A 288 -19.64 14.49 -4.91
N GLU A 289 -19.73 13.29 -4.36
CA GLU A 289 -18.69 12.72 -3.52
C GLU A 289 -17.61 12.04 -4.38
N THR A 290 -16.35 12.33 -4.07
CA THR A 290 -15.19 11.64 -4.63
C THR A 290 -14.32 11.10 -3.50
N ARG A 291 -13.91 9.84 -3.62
CA ARG A 291 -12.96 9.18 -2.71
C ARG A 291 -11.70 8.80 -3.45
N ILE A 292 -10.54 9.09 -2.86
CA ILE A 292 -9.28 8.44 -3.21
C ILE A 292 -8.96 7.48 -2.07
N LEU A 293 -8.96 6.20 -2.38
CA LEU A 293 -8.67 5.12 -1.44
C LEU A 293 -7.33 4.49 -1.81
N SER A 294 -6.44 4.29 -0.84
CA SER A 294 -5.20 3.54 -1.04
C SER A 294 -4.95 2.51 0.05
N LEU A 295 -4.37 1.37 -0.35
CA LEU A 295 -3.91 0.31 0.55
C LEU A 295 -2.42 0.02 0.29
N ASP A 296 -1.62 0.16 1.34
CA ASP A 296 -0.18 -0.06 1.32
C ASP A 296 0.17 -1.46 1.79
N ALA A 297 1.22 -2.04 1.22
CA ALA A 297 1.85 -3.25 1.72
C ALA A 297 2.12 -3.16 3.24
N GLY A 298 1.83 -4.24 3.95
CA GLY A 298 2.01 -4.36 5.40
C GLY A 298 0.95 -3.65 6.26
N SER A 299 0.11 -2.80 5.69
CA SER A 299 -0.94 -2.10 6.44
C SER A 299 -2.20 -2.95 6.64
N GLN A 300 -2.87 -2.82 7.79
CA GLN A 300 -4.23 -3.34 7.94
C GLN A 300 -5.29 -2.32 7.54
N LEU A 301 -4.90 -1.05 7.43
CA LEU A 301 -5.80 0.08 7.21
C LEU A 301 -5.56 0.71 5.83
N ASN A 302 -6.65 0.96 5.13
CA ASN A 302 -6.70 1.85 3.97
C ASN A 302 -6.55 3.30 4.45
N LYS A 303 -5.93 4.15 3.64
CA LYS A 303 -6.08 5.60 3.72
C LYS A 303 -7.19 6.01 2.76
N ILE A 304 -8.13 6.84 3.23
CA ILE A 304 -9.25 7.32 2.41
C ILE A 304 -9.32 8.83 2.54
N THR A 305 -9.31 9.51 1.41
CA THR A 305 -9.47 10.95 1.29
C THR A 305 -10.74 11.27 0.52
N LEU A 306 -11.64 12.08 1.12
CA LEU A 306 -12.92 12.47 0.54
C LEU A 306 -12.93 13.95 0.16
N THR A 307 -13.65 14.24 -0.92
CA THR A 307 -14.05 15.59 -1.31
C THR A 307 -15.52 15.60 -1.75
N PHE A 308 -16.20 16.72 -1.51
CA PHE A 308 -17.60 16.91 -1.90
C PHE A 308 -17.73 18.15 -2.78
N ALA A 309 -17.85 17.95 -4.09
CA ALA A 309 -18.12 19.04 -5.02
C ALA A 309 -19.56 19.55 -4.84
N ASN A 310 -19.76 20.85 -5.11
CA ASN A 310 -21.04 21.57 -4.98
C ASN A 310 -21.61 21.65 -3.57
N LEU A 311 -20.86 21.24 -2.54
CA LEU A 311 -21.22 21.49 -1.15
C LEU A 311 -20.71 22.88 -0.74
N ASN A 312 -21.60 23.77 -0.30
CA ASN A 312 -21.27 25.18 -0.08
C ASN A 312 -21.29 25.60 1.40
N GLU A 313 -21.63 24.68 2.30
CA GLU A 313 -21.69 24.93 3.74
C GLU A 313 -20.97 23.83 4.53
N ALA A 314 -20.41 24.22 5.68
CA ALA A 314 -19.84 23.25 6.61
C ALA A 314 -20.93 22.25 7.02
N THR A 315 -20.65 20.97 6.82
CA THR A 315 -21.66 19.91 6.97
C THR A 315 -21.12 18.83 7.91
N PRO A 316 -21.89 18.43 8.94
CA PRO A 316 -21.49 17.32 9.80
C PRO A 316 -21.34 16.04 8.97
N LEU A 317 -20.35 15.23 9.32
CA LEU A 317 -20.15 13.91 8.75
C LEU A 317 -19.87 12.89 9.85
N VAL A 318 -20.12 11.63 9.52
CA VAL A 318 -19.75 10.49 10.35
C VAL A 318 -18.93 9.51 9.57
N THR A 319 -18.06 8.78 10.28
CA THR A 319 -17.45 7.53 9.81
C THR A 319 -17.92 6.41 10.72
N GLY A 320 -18.45 5.33 10.15
CA GLY A 320 -19.16 4.31 10.92
C GLY A 320 -18.67 2.90 10.72
N ILE A 321 -18.58 2.15 11.82
CA ILE A 321 -18.36 0.70 11.86
C ILE A 321 -19.67 0.04 12.27
N VAL A 322 -20.19 -0.89 11.47
CA VAL A 322 -21.42 -1.62 11.81
C VAL A 322 -21.24 -2.52 13.03
N LEU A 323 -22.28 -2.54 13.89
CA LEU A 323 -22.37 -3.39 15.06
C LEU A 323 -23.24 -4.62 14.77
N HIS A 324 -22.83 -5.80 15.26
CA HIS A 324 -23.62 -7.03 15.19
C HIS A 324 -23.80 -7.66 16.59
N GLU A 325 -24.98 -8.23 16.83
CA GLU A 325 -25.22 -9.02 18.03
C GLU A 325 -24.44 -10.35 17.99
N PRO A 326 -23.96 -10.84 19.16
CA PRO A 326 -24.16 -10.26 20.49
C PRO A 326 -23.01 -9.35 20.96
N SER A 327 -22.10 -8.91 20.10
CA SER A 327 -20.89 -8.21 20.55
C SER A 327 -21.13 -6.75 20.91
N THR A 328 -20.65 -6.36 22.09
CA THR A 328 -20.61 -4.98 22.58
C THR A 328 -19.19 -4.49 22.82
N ASP A 329 -18.18 -5.24 22.34
CA ASP A 329 -16.78 -4.94 22.58
C ASP A 329 -16.25 -3.90 21.58
N TYR A 330 -16.35 -2.62 21.96
CA TYR A 330 -15.87 -1.50 21.16
C TYR A 330 -15.10 -0.47 22.00
N GLN A 331 -14.29 0.32 21.30
CA GLN A 331 -13.68 1.54 21.81
C GLN A 331 -14.04 2.72 20.92
N ALA A 332 -14.34 3.86 21.52
CA ALA A 332 -14.58 5.10 20.79
C ALA A 332 -13.93 6.25 21.58
N ASP A 333 -12.94 6.89 20.96
CA ASP A 333 -12.15 7.93 21.62
C ASP A 333 -11.95 9.11 20.68
N ALA A 334 -12.80 10.12 20.85
CA ALA A 334 -12.76 11.33 20.03
C ALA A 334 -11.47 12.15 20.23
N ALA A 335 -10.91 12.14 21.45
CA ALA A 335 -9.71 12.92 21.77
C ALA A 335 -8.46 12.29 21.14
N ASN A 336 -8.36 10.97 21.22
CA ASN A 336 -7.27 10.22 20.60
C ASN A 336 -7.51 9.91 19.13
N GLY A 337 -8.72 10.15 18.61
CA GLY A 337 -9.02 10.14 17.18
C GLY A 337 -9.16 8.73 16.61
N TYR A 338 -9.87 7.83 17.31
CA TYR A 338 -10.14 6.49 16.78
C TYR A 338 -11.47 5.91 17.26
N ILE A 339 -11.98 4.96 16.47
CA ILE A 339 -13.02 4.01 16.85
C ILE A 339 -12.53 2.60 16.50
N ALA A 340 -12.87 1.61 17.31
CA ALA A 340 -12.52 0.22 17.09
C ALA A 340 -13.62 -0.70 17.61
N TYR A 341 -13.76 -1.87 16.99
CA TYR A 341 -14.79 -2.84 17.30
C TYR A 341 -14.26 -4.26 17.11
N ALA A 342 -14.65 -5.16 18.00
CA ALA A 342 -14.53 -6.59 17.80
C ALA A 342 -15.91 -7.16 17.46
N ASP A 343 -16.07 -7.61 16.22
CA ASP A 343 -17.31 -8.22 15.73
C ASP A 343 -17.60 -9.51 16.54
N PRO A 344 -18.83 -10.06 16.56
CA PRO A 344 -19.08 -11.35 17.18
C PRO A 344 -18.10 -12.43 16.75
N GLU A 345 -17.64 -13.22 17.71
CA GLU A 345 -16.82 -14.39 17.40
C GLU A 345 -17.66 -15.44 16.69
N ASP A 346 -17.22 -15.87 15.51
CA ASP A 346 -17.76 -17.03 14.83
C ASP A 346 -17.00 -18.30 15.31
N PRO A 347 -17.70 -19.35 15.79
CA PRO A 347 -17.04 -20.56 16.30
C PRO A 347 -16.12 -21.29 15.31
N THR A 348 -16.33 -21.10 14.01
CA THR A 348 -15.56 -21.76 12.94
C THR A 348 -14.53 -20.82 12.33
N ASN A 349 -14.95 -19.57 12.08
CA ASN A 349 -14.20 -18.60 11.30
C ASN A 349 -13.39 -17.64 12.17
N GLY A 350 -13.61 -17.64 13.49
CA GLY A 350 -12.96 -16.71 14.41
C GLY A 350 -13.63 -15.32 14.40
N GLN A 351 -12.90 -14.32 14.87
CA GLN A 351 -13.41 -12.98 15.13
C GLN A 351 -12.79 -11.96 14.17
N ILE A 352 -13.63 -11.13 13.53
CA ILE A 352 -13.16 -9.96 12.77
C ILE A 352 -13.05 -8.79 13.72
N TYR A 353 -11.99 -8.02 13.57
CA TYR A 353 -11.83 -6.73 14.23
C TYR A 353 -11.85 -5.62 13.19
N ILE A 354 -12.44 -4.48 13.52
CA ILE A 354 -12.58 -3.34 12.63
C ILE A 354 -12.14 -2.07 13.37
N GLY A 355 -11.58 -1.10 12.65
CA GLY A 355 -11.13 0.14 13.25
C GLY A 355 -11.05 1.27 12.24
N ALA A 356 -11.18 2.49 12.75
CA ALA A 356 -10.94 3.70 11.99
C ALA A 356 -10.16 4.71 12.83
N VAL A 357 -9.23 5.41 12.18
CA VAL A 357 -8.29 6.36 12.78
C VAL A 357 -8.35 7.69 12.04
N PHE A 358 -8.30 8.79 12.78
CA PHE A 358 -8.50 10.14 12.27
C PHE A 358 -7.30 11.03 12.63
N PRO A 359 -6.61 11.62 11.63
CA PRO A 359 -5.57 12.61 11.89
C PRO A 359 -6.14 13.88 12.53
N GLU A 360 -7.32 14.30 12.05
CA GLU A 360 -8.03 15.48 12.51
C GLU A 360 -8.84 15.20 13.78
N LYS A 361 -9.08 16.26 14.55
CA LYS A 361 -9.87 16.17 15.78
C LYS A 361 -11.33 15.81 15.48
N LEU A 362 -11.83 14.80 16.17
CA LEU A 362 -13.24 14.43 16.16
C LEU A 362 -14.05 15.32 17.12
N SER A 363 -15.31 15.60 16.77
CA SER A 363 -16.24 16.29 17.65
C SER A 363 -16.87 15.36 18.69
N ASP A 364 -17.09 14.09 18.32
CA ASP A 364 -17.62 13.04 19.19
C ASP A 364 -17.26 11.66 18.62
N ALA A 365 -17.30 10.63 19.45
CA ALA A 365 -17.15 9.24 19.03
C ALA A 365 -17.91 8.32 19.98
N LYS A 366 -18.88 7.54 19.48
CA LYS A 366 -19.75 6.71 20.31
C LYS A 366 -20.50 5.64 19.52
N ALA A 367 -20.97 4.62 20.21
CA ALA A 367 -21.96 3.70 19.66
C ALA A 367 -23.35 4.36 19.59
N VAL A 368 -24.06 4.11 18.51
CA VAL A 368 -25.45 4.51 18.27
C VAL A 368 -26.21 3.29 17.77
N ASN A 369 -27.18 2.84 18.55
CA ASN A 369 -28.00 1.69 18.20
C ASN A 369 -29.15 2.09 17.27
N PHE A 370 -29.49 1.19 16.37
CA PHE A 370 -30.70 1.26 15.57
C PHE A 370 -31.94 0.98 16.41
N SER A 371 -33.07 1.54 15.97
CA SER A 371 -34.39 1.13 16.47
C SER A 371 -34.69 -0.33 16.13
N ASP A 372 -35.61 -0.99 16.84
CA ASP A 372 -35.98 -2.39 16.58
C ASP A 372 -36.43 -2.64 15.11
N ALA A 373 -37.11 -1.64 14.53
CA ALA A 373 -37.54 -1.69 13.13
C ALA A 373 -36.34 -1.66 12.18
N GLU A 374 -35.37 -0.78 12.43
CA GLU A 374 -34.15 -0.68 11.65
C GLU A 374 -33.27 -1.91 11.84
N LYS A 375 -33.14 -2.45 13.05
CA LYS A 375 -32.39 -3.70 13.31
C LYS A 375 -32.91 -4.85 12.43
N LYS A 376 -34.24 -5.03 12.41
CA LYS A 376 -34.89 -6.05 11.58
C LYS A 376 -34.69 -5.82 10.08
N GLN A 377 -34.73 -4.57 9.64
CA GLN A 377 -34.55 -4.22 8.23
C GLN A 377 -33.09 -4.38 7.78
N ARG A 378 -32.15 -3.97 8.62
CA ARG A 378 -30.73 -3.85 8.27
C ARG A 378 -29.91 -5.08 8.63
N GLY A 379 -30.41 -5.95 9.51
CA GLY A 379 -29.68 -7.11 10.00
C GLY A 379 -28.45 -6.74 10.83
N ALA A 380 -28.48 -5.58 11.48
CA ALA A 380 -27.38 -5.00 12.23
C ALA A 380 -27.91 -4.20 13.42
N ASP A 381 -27.06 -3.95 14.40
CA ASP A 381 -27.44 -3.34 15.68
C ASP A 381 -27.32 -1.84 15.75
N GLY A 382 -26.52 -1.27 14.85
CA GLY A 382 -26.20 0.14 14.82
C GLY A 382 -24.80 0.37 14.31
N HIS A 383 -24.18 1.43 14.80
CA HIS A 383 -22.83 1.82 14.44
C HIS A 383 -22.02 2.27 15.64
N VAL A 384 -20.71 2.01 15.63
CA VAL A 384 -19.76 2.90 16.29
C VAL A 384 -19.48 4.04 15.32
N LEU A 385 -19.80 5.27 15.70
CA LEU A 385 -19.68 6.46 14.86
C LEU A 385 -18.60 7.38 15.39
N ALA A 386 -17.72 7.85 14.50
CA ALA A 386 -16.84 8.99 14.72
C ALA A 386 -17.42 10.20 14.01
N TYR A 387 -17.62 11.30 14.73
CA TYR A 387 -18.24 12.53 14.22
C TYR A 387 -17.16 13.57 13.90
N ALA A 388 -17.32 14.22 12.76
CA ALA A 388 -16.49 15.34 12.33
C ALA A 388 -17.34 16.41 11.63
N THR A 389 -16.71 17.47 11.15
CA THR A 389 -17.35 18.47 10.28
C THR A 389 -16.52 18.62 9.02
N TYR A 390 -17.15 18.46 7.86
CA TYR A 390 -16.51 18.69 6.58
C TYR A 390 -16.64 20.18 6.23
N ALA A 391 -15.51 20.80 5.89
CA ALA A 391 -15.47 22.15 5.36
C ALA A 391 -15.42 22.09 3.81
N PRO A 392 -16.34 22.76 3.10
CA PRO A 392 -16.31 22.90 1.65
C PRO A 392 -14.93 23.25 1.08
N GLY A 393 -14.54 22.56 0.01
CA GLY A 393 -13.27 22.79 -0.68
C GLY A 393 -12.06 22.14 -0.01
N ASN A 394 -12.20 21.57 1.19
CA ASN A 394 -11.13 20.84 1.86
C ASN A 394 -11.21 19.34 1.56
N GLU A 395 -10.14 18.64 1.90
CA GLU A 395 -10.10 17.18 1.97
C GLU A 395 -10.44 16.72 3.39
N TYR A 396 -11.17 15.62 3.50
CA TYR A 396 -11.29 14.87 4.76
C TYR A 396 -10.53 13.56 4.60
N THR A 397 -9.52 13.34 5.43
CA THR A 397 -8.70 12.11 5.37
C THR A 397 -8.87 11.31 6.65
N TYR A 398 -9.04 10.00 6.51
CA TYR A 398 -9.07 9.06 7.62
C TYR A 398 -8.51 7.71 7.17
N TYR A 399 -8.35 6.81 8.13
CA TYR A 399 -7.85 5.46 7.88
C TYR A 399 -8.85 4.44 8.40
N THR A 400 -9.07 3.34 7.68
CA THR A 400 -9.94 2.26 8.16
C THR A 400 -9.58 0.90 7.58
N GLY A 401 -9.86 -0.14 8.34
CA GLY A 401 -9.60 -1.51 7.93
C GLY A 401 -9.85 -2.49 9.07
N ALA A 402 -9.18 -3.64 9.00
CA ALA A 402 -9.59 -4.78 9.78
C ALA A 402 -8.44 -5.70 10.20
N GLY A 403 -8.72 -6.56 11.17
CA GLY A 403 -7.86 -7.65 11.64
C GLY A 403 -8.67 -8.94 11.84
N TRP A 404 -7.99 -10.06 12.10
CA TRP A 404 -8.65 -11.36 12.21
C TRP A 404 -8.04 -12.25 13.30
N SER A 405 -8.89 -12.96 14.07
CA SER A 405 -8.43 -13.81 15.17
C SER A 405 -7.56 -14.99 14.75
N LYS A 406 -7.75 -15.49 13.52
CA LYS A 406 -6.97 -16.60 12.97
C LYS A 406 -5.69 -16.13 12.26
N TRP A 407 -5.46 -14.82 12.12
CA TRP A 407 -4.22 -14.29 11.54
C TRP A 407 -3.93 -12.83 11.99
N GLY A 408 -2.79 -12.64 12.66
CA GLY A 408 -2.27 -11.32 13.00
C GLY A 408 -2.71 -10.77 14.36
N PHE A 409 -3.93 -11.02 14.83
CA PHE A 409 -4.45 -10.48 16.10
C PHE A 409 -5.19 -11.52 16.90
N LYS A 410 -4.71 -11.95 18.06
CA LYS A 410 -5.32 -13.09 18.79
C LYS A 410 -6.62 -12.75 19.50
N ASN A 411 -6.85 -11.48 19.83
CA ASN A 411 -7.98 -11.00 20.61
C ASN A 411 -8.20 -9.50 20.36
N SER A 412 -9.32 -8.97 20.84
CA SER A 412 -9.68 -7.56 20.71
C SER A 412 -8.68 -6.62 21.37
N ALA A 413 -8.02 -7.01 22.46
CA ALA A 413 -7.02 -6.18 23.12
C ALA A 413 -5.79 -5.93 22.24
N GLU A 414 -5.30 -6.95 21.51
CA GLU A 414 -4.22 -6.77 20.53
C GLU A 414 -4.65 -5.84 19.38
N TRP A 415 -5.89 -5.98 18.89
CA TRP A 415 -6.43 -5.10 17.86
C TRP A 415 -6.57 -3.65 18.33
N PHE A 416 -7.16 -3.43 19.51
CA PHE A 416 -7.34 -2.09 20.06
C PHE A 416 -6.00 -1.41 20.31
N LYS A 417 -4.99 -2.15 20.78
CA LYS A 417 -3.62 -1.63 20.89
C LYS A 417 -3.05 -1.22 19.53
N TYR A 418 -3.28 -2.02 18.49
CA TYR A 418 -2.86 -1.66 17.13
C TYR A 418 -3.52 -0.38 16.62
N ILE A 419 -4.83 -0.21 16.83
CA ILE A 419 -5.56 1.01 16.45
C ILE A 419 -5.07 2.23 17.24
N GLN A 420 -4.86 2.08 18.54
CA GLN A 420 -4.31 3.14 19.39
C GLN A 420 -2.91 3.56 18.94
N ASP A 421 -2.05 2.58 18.64
CA ASP A 421 -0.71 2.85 18.12
C ASP A 421 -0.79 3.57 16.78
N PHE A 422 -1.60 3.06 15.83
CA PHE A 422 -1.79 3.68 14.52
C PHE A 422 -2.29 5.12 14.63
N ALA A 423 -3.20 5.42 15.56
CA ALA A 423 -3.66 6.78 15.85
C ALA A 423 -2.53 7.70 16.33
N GLN A 424 -1.60 7.20 17.15
CA GLN A 424 -0.39 7.94 17.51
C GLN A 424 0.54 8.13 16.30
N LYS A 425 0.67 7.10 15.44
CA LYS A 425 1.54 7.18 14.26
C LYS A 425 1.09 8.25 13.27
N VAL A 426 -0.21 8.31 12.99
CA VAL A 426 -0.79 9.29 12.08
C VAL A 426 -0.62 10.73 12.59
N LYS A 427 -0.64 10.93 13.91
CA LYS A 427 -0.39 12.25 14.54
C LYS A 427 1.09 12.62 14.63
N GLN A 428 1.99 11.64 14.50
CA GLN A 428 3.44 11.80 14.54
C GLN A 428 4.06 11.13 13.31
N PRO A 429 3.80 11.67 12.10
CA PRO A 429 4.24 11.06 10.85
C PRO A 429 5.77 11.04 10.77
N LEU A 430 6.28 10.10 9.96
CA LEU A 430 7.69 10.07 9.59
C LEU A 430 8.09 11.38 8.92
N GLN A 431 9.27 11.89 9.28
CA GLN A 431 9.85 13.10 8.68
C GLN A 431 10.92 12.68 7.68
N VAL A 432 10.84 13.18 6.46
CA VAL A 432 11.74 12.78 5.38
C VAL A 432 12.59 13.96 4.92
N THR A 433 13.90 13.76 4.86
CA THR A 433 14.87 14.74 4.35
C THR A 433 15.65 14.12 3.20
N VAL A 434 15.68 14.80 2.06
CA VAL A 434 16.41 14.39 0.85
C VAL A 434 17.64 15.28 0.68
N LYS A 435 18.81 14.67 0.41
CA LYS A 435 20.08 15.39 0.18
C LYS A 435 20.79 14.95 -1.11
#